data_AF-A0A6P4YDB5-F1
#
_entry.id   AF-A0A6P4YDB5-F1
#
_cell.length_a   1.000
_cell.length_b   1.000
_cell.length_c   1.000
_cell.angle_alpha   90.00
_cell.angle_beta   90.00
_cell.angle_gamma   90.00
#
_symmetry.space_group_name_H-M   'P 1'
#
loop_
_entity.id
_entity.type
_entity.pdbx_description
1 polymer ?
#
loop_
_entity_poly.entity_id
_entity_poly.type
_entity_poly.pdbx_seq_one_letter_code
_entity_poly.pdbx_strand_id
1 'polypeptide(L)'
;MKLSVCLLFLGCLVLVAEAMSEPREEDLQDLLTELEDLVDELEVTELGMEKRNQVRDNCIRDCTNRRLIPPDHQRCVSNCNRVALYHGKRDEVEDFAAEEEVTELGMEKRNQVRDKCIRDCTNRRLIPPDHQRCVSNCNRVALYHGKREEVEDFAAEEEVTELGMEKRNQVRDKCIRDCTNRRLIPPDHQRCVSNCNRVALYHGKRDEVEDFSAEEEVAEVGMEKRSRARDCHQQCFGKRPGPDFQSCHHGCMAAGKRNEVEDLEAEEEELQEEAFLA
;
A
#
# COMPACT_ATOMS: atom_id res chain seq x y z
N MET A 1 22.54 -30.67 -11.60
CA MET A 1 23.35 -29.78 -10.74
C MET A 1 22.73 -29.55 -9.37
N LYS A 2 21.40 -29.42 -9.23
CA LYS A 2 20.75 -29.17 -7.92
C LYS A 2 20.97 -30.27 -6.87
N LEU A 3 20.83 -31.54 -7.25
CA LEU A 3 21.08 -32.68 -6.34
C LEU A 3 22.52 -32.72 -5.78
N SER A 4 23.53 -32.25 -6.52
CA SER A 4 24.89 -32.26 -6.00
C SER A 4 25.14 -31.16 -4.97
N VAL A 5 24.36 -30.08 -4.99
CA VAL A 5 24.46 -29.00 -4.00
C VAL A 5 23.78 -29.43 -2.70
N CYS A 6 22.61 -30.05 -2.78
CA CYS A 6 21.91 -30.60 -1.61
C CYS A 6 22.75 -31.69 -0.90
N LEU A 7 23.40 -32.58 -1.66
CA LEU A 7 24.27 -33.61 -1.09
C LEU A 7 25.54 -33.04 -0.43
N LEU A 8 26.06 -31.92 -0.94
CA LEU A 8 27.19 -31.22 -0.29
C LEU A 8 26.76 -30.56 1.02
N PHE A 9 25.58 -29.94 1.06
CA PHE A 9 25.04 -29.37 2.29
C PHE A 9 24.76 -30.43 3.35
N LEU A 10 24.12 -31.54 2.97
CA LEU A 10 23.89 -32.68 3.87
C LEU A 10 25.22 -33.29 4.36
N GLY A 11 26.22 -33.40 3.48
CA GLY A 11 27.56 -33.85 3.87
C GLY A 11 28.25 -32.92 4.86
N CYS A 12 28.10 -31.60 4.70
CA CYS A 12 28.62 -30.61 5.64
C CYS A 12 27.89 -30.66 6.99
N LEU A 13 26.56 -30.83 7.01
CA LEU A 13 25.79 -30.95 8.25
C LEU A 13 26.18 -32.19 9.06
N VAL A 14 26.40 -33.33 8.39
CA VAL A 14 26.87 -34.56 9.05
C VAL A 14 28.28 -34.36 9.64
N LEU A 15 29.18 -33.68 8.94
CA LEU A 15 30.52 -33.38 9.44
C LEU A 15 30.51 -32.41 10.64
N VAL A 16 29.58 -31.45 10.66
CA VAL A 16 29.39 -30.53 11.80
C VAL A 16 28.79 -31.29 12.99
N ALA A 17 27.84 -32.19 12.75
CA ALA A 17 27.24 -33.02 13.81
C ALA A 17 28.26 -33.99 14.45
N GLU A 18 29.19 -34.57 13.68
CA GLU A 18 30.28 -35.40 14.23
C GLU A 18 31.33 -34.61 15.04
N ALA A 19 31.50 -33.32 14.74
CA ALA A 19 32.47 -32.46 15.42
C ALA A 19 31.94 -31.86 16.74
N MET A 20 30.62 -31.86 16.94
CA MET A 20 29.97 -31.35 18.14
C MET A 20 29.87 -32.48 19.17
N SER A 21 30.53 -32.30 20.31
CA SER A 21 30.52 -33.28 21.41
C SER A 21 29.13 -33.34 22.03
N GLU A 22 28.48 -34.51 21.96
CA GLU A 22 27.23 -34.89 22.65
C GLU A 22 26.19 -33.75 22.73
N PRO A 23 25.48 -33.45 21.62
CA PRO A 23 24.42 -32.45 21.65
C PRO A 23 23.34 -32.90 22.64
N ARG A 24 22.88 -31.97 23.48
CA ARG A 24 21.70 -32.20 24.32
C ARG A 24 20.53 -32.50 23.39
N GLU A 25 19.72 -33.52 23.70
CA GLU A 25 18.62 -33.98 22.82
C GLU A 25 17.66 -32.85 22.41
N GLU A 26 17.52 -31.82 23.25
CA GLU A 26 16.72 -30.61 23.00
C GLU A 26 17.25 -29.78 21.81
N ASP A 27 18.57 -29.58 21.70
CA ASP A 27 19.17 -28.77 20.62
C ASP A 27 19.07 -29.45 19.25
N LEU A 28 18.91 -30.78 19.22
CA LEU A 28 18.80 -31.55 17.97
C LEU A 28 17.37 -31.53 17.42
N GLN A 29 16.36 -31.48 18.29
CA GLN A 29 14.96 -31.39 17.88
C GLN A 29 14.65 -30.01 17.29
N ASP A 30 15.12 -28.93 17.91
CA ASP A 30 14.93 -27.58 17.37
C ASP A 30 15.55 -27.44 15.97
N LEU A 31 16.76 -27.96 15.77
CA LEU A 31 17.44 -27.96 14.47
C LEU A 31 16.72 -28.79 13.41
N LEU A 32 16.13 -29.93 13.79
CA LEU A 32 15.34 -30.76 12.86
C LEU A 32 14.05 -30.06 12.45
N THR A 33 13.41 -29.33 13.37
CA THR A 33 12.18 -28.57 13.09
C THR A 33 12.47 -27.39 12.16
N GLU A 34 13.56 -26.65 12.40
CA GLU A 34 14.00 -25.56 11.51
C GLU A 34 14.38 -26.07 10.10
N LEU A 35 14.96 -27.27 10.02
CA LEU A 35 15.23 -27.95 8.74
C LEU A 35 13.96 -28.40 8.02
N GLU A 36 12.94 -28.85 8.74
CA GLU A 36 11.63 -29.24 8.18
C GLU A 36 10.91 -28.02 7.61
N ASP A 37 10.87 -26.90 8.35
CA ASP A 37 10.30 -25.63 7.90
C ASP A 37 10.99 -25.09 6.63
N LEU A 38 12.33 -25.15 6.58
CA LEU A 38 13.10 -24.73 5.41
C LEU A 38 12.88 -25.63 4.18
N VAL A 39 12.68 -26.93 4.39
CA VAL A 39 12.38 -27.88 3.31
C VAL A 39 10.98 -27.65 2.78
N ASP A 40 10.01 -27.41 3.65
CA ASP A 40 8.63 -27.09 3.27
C ASP A 40 8.57 -25.76 2.50
N GLU A 41 9.27 -24.72 2.94
CA GLU A 41 9.38 -23.44 2.22
C GLU A 41 10.02 -23.63 0.83
N LEU A 42 11.02 -24.50 0.73
CA LEU A 42 11.68 -24.81 -0.54
C LEU A 42 10.76 -25.59 -1.50
N GLU A 43 9.99 -26.55 -0.99
CA GLU A 43 9.03 -27.34 -1.78
C GLU A 43 7.90 -26.45 -2.33
N VAL A 44 7.33 -25.57 -1.50
CA VAL A 44 6.31 -24.59 -1.91
C VAL A 44 6.86 -23.68 -3.02
N THR A 45 8.10 -23.21 -2.87
CA THR A 45 8.74 -22.34 -3.86
C THR A 45 8.96 -23.05 -5.20
N GLU A 46 9.40 -24.32 -5.19
CA GLU A 46 9.61 -25.10 -6.42
C GLU A 46 8.29 -25.43 -7.13
N LEU A 47 7.25 -25.85 -6.41
CA LEU A 47 5.92 -26.11 -6.97
C LEU A 47 5.29 -24.83 -7.57
N GLY A 48 5.47 -23.68 -6.91
CA GLY A 48 5.03 -22.39 -7.43
C GLY A 48 5.77 -21.97 -8.71
N MET A 49 7.04 -22.34 -8.89
CA MET A 49 7.77 -22.10 -10.15
C MET A 49 7.28 -23.00 -11.29
N GLU A 50 6.91 -24.25 -11.01
CA GLU A 50 6.44 -25.19 -12.03
C GLU A 50 5.08 -24.78 -12.61
N LYS A 51 4.11 -24.41 -11.76
CA LYS A 51 2.81 -23.85 -12.20
C LYS A 51 2.99 -22.58 -13.05
N ARG A 52 3.88 -21.66 -12.65
CA ARG A 52 4.20 -20.44 -13.42
C ARG A 52 4.74 -20.75 -14.82
N ASN A 53 5.64 -21.73 -14.93
CA ASN A 53 6.18 -22.16 -16.21
C ASN A 53 5.10 -22.81 -17.08
N GLN A 54 4.22 -23.63 -16.50
CA GLN A 54 3.13 -24.26 -17.24
C GLN A 54 2.14 -23.23 -17.82
N VAL A 55 1.76 -22.21 -17.05
CA VAL A 55 0.90 -21.11 -17.53
C VAL A 55 1.58 -20.32 -18.65
N ARG A 56 2.87 -20.00 -18.49
CA ARG A 56 3.66 -19.31 -19.51
C ARG A 56 3.69 -20.10 -20.82
N ASP A 57 4.02 -21.38 -20.73
CA ASP A 57 4.26 -22.22 -21.89
C ASP A 57 2.95 -22.50 -22.65
N ASN A 58 1.83 -22.67 -21.93
CA ASN A 58 0.49 -22.72 -22.53
C ASN A 58 0.15 -21.44 -23.31
N CYS A 59 0.41 -20.27 -22.71
CA CYS A 59 0.15 -18.99 -23.35
C CYS A 59 1.02 -18.75 -24.59
N ILE A 60 2.32 -19.10 -24.53
CA ILE A 60 3.24 -18.99 -25.68
C ILE A 60 2.79 -19.92 -26.82
N ARG A 61 2.36 -21.13 -26.49
CA ARG A 61 1.81 -22.07 -27.47
C ARG A 61 0.57 -21.50 -28.17
N ASP A 62 -0.32 -20.84 -27.44
CA ASP A 62 -1.47 -20.16 -28.03
C ASP A 62 -1.07 -18.98 -28.93
N CYS A 63 -0.07 -18.19 -28.54
CA CYS A 63 0.49 -17.14 -29.40
C CYS A 63 1.05 -17.71 -30.71
N THR A 64 1.68 -18.88 -30.65
CA THR A 64 2.25 -19.56 -31.81
C THR A 64 1.15 -20.10 -32.74
N ASN A 65 0.11 -20.70 -32.16
CA ASN A 65 -1.02 -21.27 -32.91
C ASN A 65 -1.85 -20.22 -33.65
N ARG A 66 -1.87 -18.97 -33.17
CA ARG A 66 -2.63 -17.87 -33.79
C ARG A 66 -2.03 -17.35 -35.11
N ARG A 67 -0.88 -17.88 -35.57
CA ARG A 67 -0.20 -17.48 -36.82
C ARG A 67 -0.06 -15.96 -36.94
N LEU A 68 0.27 -15.30 -35.83
CA LEU A 68 0.46 -13.85 -35.78
C LEU A 68 1.66 -13.46 -36.64
N ILE A 69 1.60 -12.28 -37.26
CA ILE A 69 2.78 -11.69 -37.90
C ILE A 69 3.88 -11.44 -36.86
N PRO A 70 5.17 -11.46 -37.23
CA PRO A 70 6.29 -11.40 -36.29
C PRO A 70 6.22 -10.31 -35.19
N PRO A 71 5.84 -9.05 -35.48
CA PRO A 71 5.75 -8.02 -34.44
C PRO A 71 4.62 -8.29 -33.42
N ASP A 72 3.49 -8.83 -33.86
CA ASP A 72 2.36 -9.16 -32.99
C ASP A 72 2.64 -10.43 -32.19
N HIS A 73 3.36 -11.39 -32.78
CA HIS A 73 3.83 -12.59 -32.08
C HIS A 73 4.76 -12.22 -30.91
N GLN A 74 5.74 -11.32 -31.14
CA GLN A 74 6.63 -10.86 -30.07
C GLN A 74 5.87 -10.16 -28.94
N ARG A 75 4.87 -9.34 -29.28
CA ARG A 75 4.04 -8.66 -28.28
C ARG A 75 3.19 -9.66 -27.48
N CYS A 76 2.66 -10.68 -28.13
CA CYS A 76 1.90 -11.75 -27.50
C CYS A 76 2.77 -12.53 -26.49
N VAL A 77 3.96 -12.98 -26.91
CA VAL A 77 4.91 -13.69 -26.03
C VAL A 77 5.34 -12.82 -24.84
N SER A 78 5.61 -11.53 -25.07
CA SER A 78 5.95 -10.59 -23.99
C SER A 78 4.83 -10.46 -22.95
N ASN A 79 3.58 -10.43 -23.40
CA ASN A 79 2.43 -10.43 -22.50
C ASN A 79 2.30 -11.74 -21.73
N CYS A 80 2.54 -12.90 -22.36
CA CYS A 80 2.53 -14.19 -21.67
C CYS A 80 3.56 -14.26 -20.54
N ASN A 81 4.78 -13.77 -20.79
CA ASN A 81 5.83 -13.70 -19.76
C ASN A 81 5.40 -12.81 -18.59
N ARG A 82 4.74 -11.69 -18.89
CA ARG A 82 4.26 -10.76 -17.87
C ARG A 82 3.13 -11.37 -17.02
N VAL A 83 2.20 -12.09 -17.65
CA VAL A 83 1.09 -12.77 -16.96
C VAL A 83 1.61 -13.89 -16.05
N ALA A 84 2.57 -14.69 -16.51
CA ALA A 84 3.17 -15.75 -15.69
C ALA A 84 3.84 -15.24 -14.40
N LEU A 85 4.37 -14.01 -14.40
CA LEU A 85 4.93 -13.38 -13.20
C LEU A 85 3.86 -13.01 -12.16
N TYR A 86 2.62 -12.75 -12.58
CA TYR A 86 1.54 -12.36 -11.67
C TYR A 86 0.71 -13.56 -11.18
N HIS A 87 0.68 -14.67 -11.92
CA HIS A 87 -0.09 -15.85 -11.49
C HIS A 87 0.55 -16.58 -10.30
N GLY A 88 1.87 -16.60 -10.16
CA GLY A 88 2.51 -17.25 -9.01
C GLY A 88 2.56 -16.41 -7.73
N LYS A 89 1.79 -15.31 -7.63
CA LYS A 89 1.63 -14.53 -6.39
C LYS A 89 0.21 -14.62 -5.83
N ARG A 90 -0.68 -15.39 -6.47
CA ARG A 90 -2.11 -15.39 -6.17
C ARG A 90 -2.62 -16.71 -5.59
N ASP A 91 -1.82 -17.76 -5.69
CA ASP A 91 -2.21 -19.11 -5.27
C ASP A 91 -1.57 -19.50 -3.92
N GLU A 92 -0.85 -18.59 -3.24
CA GLU A 92 -0.35 -18.78 -1.85
C GLU A 92 -1.40 -18.37 -0.79
N VAL A 93 -2.65 -18.12 -1.20
CA VAL A 93 -3.77 -17.83 -0.29
C VAL A 93 -4.82 -18.92 -0.46
N GLU A 94 -4.47 -20.17 -0.14
CA GLU A 94 -5.40 -21.31 -0.17
C GLU A 94 -5.75 -21.86 1.22
N ASP A 95 -5.50 -21.11 2.30
CA ASP A 95 -5.95 -21.43 3.67
C ASP A 95 -6.62 -20.27 4.43
N PHE A 96 -7.25 -19.32 3.73
CA PHE A 96 -8.15 -18.35 4.37
C PHE A 96 -9.56 -18.45 3.81
N ALA A 97 -10.35 -19.38 4.35
CA ALA A 97 -11.80 -19.43 4.21
C ALA A 97 -12.54 -18.18 4.78
N ALA A 98 -11.80 -17.11 5.10
CA ALA A 98 -12.31 -15.80 5.55
C ALA A 98 -12.35 -14.74 4.43
N GLU A 99 -11.81 -15.00 3.22
CA GLU A 99 -11.76 -13.99 2.15
C GLU A 99 -13.02 -13.89 1.26
N GLU A 100 -13.96 -14.83 1.36
CA GLU A 100 -15.18 -14.79 0.52
C GLU A 100 -16.11 -13.61 0.91
N GLU A 101 -16.15 -13.23 2.19
CA GLU A 101 -16.96 -12.11 2.70
C GLU A 101 -16.36 -10.73 2.36
N VAL A 102 -15.03 -10.64 2.18
CA VAL A 102 -14.31 -9.40 1.87
C VAL A 102 -14.57 -8.93 0.43
N THR A 103 -14.80 -9.87 -0.49
CA THR A 103 -15.07 -9.52 -1.90
C THR A 103 -16.46 -8.91 -2.10
N GLU A 104 -17.47 -9.36 -1.35
CA GLU A 104 -18.84 -8.84 -1.46
C GLU A 104 -18.95 -7.44 -0.85
N LEU A 105 -18.38 -7.23 0.33
CA LEU A 105 -18.29 -5.93 0.99
C LEU A 105 -17.48 -4.90 0.17
N GLY A 106 -16.41 -5.35 -0.49
CA GLY A 106 -15.61 -4.51 -1.38
C GLY A 106 -16.36 -4.04 -2.64
N MET A 107 -17.23 -4.90 -3.21
CA MET A 107 -18.06 -4.52 -4.36
C MET A 107 -19.19 -3.57 -3.97
N GLU A 108 -19.79 -3.75 -2.79
CA GLU A 108 -20.87 -2.89 -2.33
C GLU A 108 -20.40 -1.46 -2.07
N LYS A 109 -19.28 -1.28 -1.34
CA LYS A 109 -18.67 0.05 -1.14
C LYS A 109 -18.27 0.70 -2.46
N ARG A 110 -17.71 -0.07 -3.39
CA ARG A 110 -17.33 0.43 -4.74
C ARG A 110 -18.55 0.95 -5.50
N ASN A 111 -19.67 0.23 -5.42
CA ASN A 111 -20.93 0.65 -6.02
C ASN A 111 -21.48 1.91 -5.33
N GLN A 112 -21.42 2.01 -4.00
CA GLN A 112 -21.84 3.21 -3.28
C GLN A 112 -21.04 4.46 -3.68
N VAL A 113 -19.72 4.36 -3.78
CA VAL A 113 -18.85 5.47 -4.22
C VAL A 113 -19.17 5.87 -5.66
N ARG A 114 -19.32 4.88 -6.55
CA ARG A 114 -19.69 5.10 -7.96
C ARG A 114 -21.02 5.83 -8.06
N ASP A 115 -22.04 5.34 -7.36
CA ASP A 115 -23.41 5.84 -7.47
C ASP A 115 -23.54 7.25 -6.88
N LYS A 116 -22.82 7.55 -5.79
CA LYS A 116 -22.71 8.92 -5.26
C LYS A 116 -22.05 9.86 -6.28
N CYS A 117 -20.95 9.44 -6.89
CA CYS A 117 -20.24 10.26 -7.88
C CYS A 117 -21.09 10.50 -9.14
N ILE A 118 -21.80 9.48 -9.64
CA ILE A 118 -22.70 9.62 -10.78
C ILE A 118 -23.84 10.58 -10.45
N ARG A 119 -24.42 10.49 -9.24
CA ARG A 119 -25.46 11.42 -8.78
C ARG A 119 -24.98 12.87 -8.78
N ASP A 120 -23.75 13.11 -8.34
CA ASP A 120 -23.12 14.44 -8.36
C ASP A 120 -22.90 14.94 -9.80
N CYS A 121 -22.47 14.06 -10.72
CA CYS A 121 -22.37 14.39 -12.15
C CYS A 121 -23.72 14.77 -12.77
N THR A 122 -24.81 14.12 -12.35
CA THR A 122 -26.18 14.42 -12.81
C THR A 122 -26.67 15.76 -12.23
N ASN A 123 -26.43 16.00 -10.94
CA ASN A 123 -26.87 17.21 -10.25
C ASN A 123 -26.20 18.50 -10.76
N ARG A 124 -25.00 18.40 -11.34
CA ARG A 124 -24.25 19.53 -11.91
C ARG A 124 -24.84 20.08 -13.22
N ARG A 125 -25.90 19.47 -13.77
CA ARG A 125 -26.56 19.90 -15.02
C ARG A 125 -25.57 20.14 -16.16
N LEU A 126 -24.57 19.26 -16.27
CA LEU A 126 -23.56 19.32 -17.32
C LEU A 126 -24.20 19.09 -18.69
N ILE A 127 -23.64 19.70 -19.74
CA ILE A 127 -24.01 19.38 -21.11
C ILE A 127 -23.66 17.90 -21.41
N PRO A 128 -24.37 17.22 -22.33
CA PRO A 128 -24.21 15.78 -22.55
C PRO A 128 -22.77 15.24 -22.70
N PRO A 129 -21.85 15.89 -23.47
CA PRO A 129 -20.48 15.39 -23.58
C PRO A 129 -19.67 15.50 -22.29
N ASP A 130 -19.90 16.55 -21.49
CA ASP A 130 -19.22 16.75 -20.21
C ASP A 130 -19.79 15.82 -19.13
N HIS A 131 -21.10 15.55 -19.19
CA HIS A 131 -21.74 14.55 -18.34
C HIS A 131 -21.14 13.15 -18.58
N GLN A 132 -20.98 12.73 -19.83
CA GLN A 132 -20.35 11.44 -20.16
C GLN A 132 -18.91 11.36 -19.66
N ARG A 133 -18.12 12.43 -19.80
CA ARG A 133 -16.74 12.49 -19.29
C ARG A 133 -16.71 12.42 -17.75
N CYS A 134 -17.65 13.08 -17.07
CA CYS A 134 -17.80 13.05 -15.63
C CYS A 134 -18.09 11.62 -15.12
N VAL A 135 -19.09 10.95 -15.71
CA VAL A 135 -19.45 9.57 -15.37
C VAL A 135 -18.31 8.58 -15.63
N SER A 136 -17.59 8.75 -16.76
CA SER A 136 -16.41 7.92 -17.07
C SER A 136 -15.31 8.05 -16.00
N ASN A 137 -15.06 9.27 -15.50
CA ASN A 137 -14.11 9.51 -14.43
C ASN A 137 -14.58 8.91 -13.10
N CYS A 138 -15.87 8.98 -12.78
CA CYS A 138 -16.44 8.31 -11.59
C CYS A 138 -16.18 6.81 -11.60
N ASN A 139 -16.37 6.15 -12.76
CA ASN A 139 -16.11 4.73 -12.90
C ASN A 139 -14.62 4.39 -12.70
N ARG A 140 -13.71 5.23 -13.19
CA ARG A 140 -12.26 5.05 -12.95
C ARG A 140 -11.93 5.19 -11.47
N VAL A 141 -12.44 6.23 -10.80
CA VAL A 141 -12.17 6.49 -9.38
C VAL A 141 -12.68 5.34 -8.51
N ALA A 142 -13.87 4.81 -8.78
CA ALA A 142 -14.41 3.65 -8.06
C ALA A 142 -13.51 2.41 -8.18
N LEU A 143 -12.89 2.18 -9.35
CA LEU A 143 -11.94 1.08 -9.54
C LEU A 143 -10.62 1.26 -8.77
N TYR A 144 -10.22 2.50 -8.48
CA TYR A 144 -9.00 2.79 -7.71
C TYR A 144 -9.24 2.79 -6.20
N HIS A 145 -10.42 3.22 -5.74
CA HIS A 145 -10.75 3.17 -4.31
C HIS A 145 -10.88 1.74 -3.79
N GLY A 146 -11.47 0.83 -4.57
CA GLY A 146 -11.53 -0.59 -4.20
C GLY A 146 -10.21 -1.35 -4.30
N LYS A 147 -9.07 -0.67 -4.46
CA LYS A 147 -7.70 -1.22 -4.43
C LYS A 147 -6.80 -0.56 -3.38
N ARG A 148 -7.30 0.48 -2.70
CA ARG A 148 -6.49 1.29 -1.79
C ARG A 148 -6.71 0.91 -0.32
N GLU A 149 -7.83 0.28 0.01
CA GLU A 149 -8.10 -0.19 1.38
C GLU A 149 -7.28 -1.45 1.75
N GLU A 150 -6.74 -2.23 0.80
CA GLU A 150 -5.77 -3.31 1.09
C GLU A 150 -4.37 -2.79 1.52
N VAL A 151 -4.18 -1.47 1.62
CA VAL A 151 -2.90 -0.83 2.03
C VAL A 151 -3.10 0.18 3.17
N GLU A 152 -4.32 0.35 3.70
CA GLU A 152 -4.62 1.36 4.72
C GLU A 152 -4.61 0.84 6.17
N ASP A 153 -4.22 -0.41 6.41
CA ASP A 153 -3.84 -0.90 7.75
C ASP A 153 -2.38 -0.53 8.13
N PHE A 154 -1.65 0.16 7.24
CA PHE A 154 -0.30 0.70 7.49
C PHE A 154 -0.27 2.22 7.62
N ALA A 155 -1.39 2.87 7.96
CA ALA A 155 -1.38 4.29 8.32
C ALA A 155 -1.12 4.47 9.82
N ALA A 156 0.04 3.99 10.28
CA ALA A 156 0.74 4.63 11.37
C ALA A 156 0.99 6.10 10.98
N GLU A 157 0.96 7.00 11.94
CA GLU A 157 1.12 8.43 11.73
C GLU A 157 2.42 8.71 10.95
N GLU A 158 2.29 9.00 9.65
CA GLU A 158 3.40 9.38 8.78
C GLU A 158 3.83 10.79 9.23
N GLU A 159 4.73 10.85 10.21
CA GLU A 159 5.55 12.03 10.47
C GLU A 159 6.20 12.40 9.14
N VAL A 160 5.69 13.46 8.50
CA VAL A 160 6.34 14.08 7.36
C VAL A 160 7.63 14.69 7.89
N THR A 161 8.67 13.88 8.02
CA THR A 161 9.96 14.33 8.52
C THR A 161 10.46 15.44 7.59
N GLU A 162 11.07 16.48 8.18
CA GLU A 162 11.60 17.63 7.42
C GLU A 162 12.54 17.16 6.28
N LEU A 163 13.21 16.03 6.49
CA LEU A 163 14.08 15.34 5.53
C LEU A 163 13.33 14.87 4.26
N GLY A 164 12.11 14.35 4.39
CA GLY A 164 11.28 13.92 3.26
C GLY A 164 10.83 15.11 2.39
N MET A 165 10.48 16.23 3.02
CA MET A 165 10.16 17.48 2.31
C MET A 165 11.38 18.07 1.61
N GLU A 166 12.56 18.01 2.24
CA GLU A 166 13.79 18.53 1.67
C GLU A 166 14.20 17.76 0.41
N LYS A 167 14.21 16.42 0.44
CA LYS A 167 14.50 15.59 -0.75
C LYS A 167 13.49 15.84 -1.87
N ARG A 168 12.20 15.97 -1.53
CA ARG A 168 11.13 16.29 -2.50
C ARG A 168 11.36 17.64 -3.17
N ASN A 169 11.76 18.65 -2.40
CA ASN A 169 12.08 19.98 -2.93
C ASN A 169 13.35 19.95 -3.80
N GLN A 170 14.40 19.21 -3.42
CA GLN A 170 15.61 19.06 -4.22
C GLN A 170 15.34 18.44 -5.60
N VAL A 171 14.52 17.38 -5.67
CA VAL A 171 14.13 16.74 -6.94
C VAL A 171 13.29 17.70 -7.80
N ARG A 172 12.33 18.41 -7.18
CA ARG A 172 11.51 19.41 -7.86
C ARG A 172 12.37 20.52 -8.47
N ASP A 173 13.27 21.08 -7.68
CA ASP A 173 14.05 22.26 -8.06
C ASP A 173 15.08 21.92 -9.13
N LYS A 174 15.67 20.71 -9.08
CA LYS A 174 16.51 20.19 -10.17
C LYS A 174 15.74 20.06 -11.48
N CYS A 175 14.53 19.48 -11.43
CA CYS A 175 13.68 19.32 -12.61
C CYS A 175 13.25 20.67 -13.22
N ILE A 176 12.87 21.65 -12.39
CA ILE A 176 12.52 23.00 -12.84
C ILE A 176 13.71 23.69 -13.52
N ARG A 177 14.92 23.52 -12.96
CA ARG A 177 16.15 24.05 -13.55
C ARG A 177 16.40 23.47 -14.93
N ASP A 178 16.19 22.16 -15.11
CA ASP A 178 16.31 21.50 -16.42
C ASP A 178 15.26 21.99 -17.42
N CYS A 179 14.01 22.21 -16.99
CA CYS A 179 12.97 22.83 -17.82
C CYS A 179 13.34 24.26 -18.26
N THR A 180 14.04 25.00 -17.40
CA THR A 180 14.51 26.37 -17.70
C THR A 180 15.67 26.35 -18.69
N ASN A 181 16.62 25.43 -18.51
CA ASN A 181 17.80 25.30 -19.37
C ASN A 181 17.48 24.86 -20.81
N ARG A 182 16.35 24.17 -21.01
CA ARG A 182 15.89 23.74 -22.34
C ARG A 182 15.38 24.85 -23.26
N ARG A 183 15.31 26.10 -22.78
CA ARG A 183 14.85 27.28 -23.56
C ARG A 183 13.51 27.03 -24.28
N LEU A 184 12.59 26.36 -23.58
CA LEU A 184 11.27 26.06 -24.11
C LEU A 184 10.47 27.34 -24.33
N ILE A 185 9.57 27.34 -25.32
CA ILE A 185 8.60 28.41 -25.47
C ILE A 185 7.69 28.46 -24.23
N PRO A 186 7.14 29.64 -23.85
CA PRO A 186 6.41 29.83 -22.59
C PRO A 186 5.33 28.78 -22.25
N PRO A 187 4.45 28.33 -23.19
CA PRO A 187 3.45 27.31 -22.87
C PRO A 187 4.05 25.93 -22.57
N ASP A 188 5.13 25.56 -23.25
CA ASP A 188 5.82 24.29 -23.04
C ASP A 188 6.65 24.30 -21.76
N HIS A 189 7.23 25.47 -21.43
CA HIS A 189 7.90 25.68 -20.15
C HIS A 189 6.92 25.50 -18.97
N GLN A 190 5.74 26.11 -19.03
CA GLN A 190 4.71 25.92 -18.00
C GLN A 190 4.29 24.47 -17.84
N ARG A 191 4.12 23.75 -18.97
CA ARG A 191 3.78 22.32 -18.94
C ARG A 191 4.88 21.46 -18.34
N CYS A 192 6.14 21.78 -18.64
CA CYS A 192 7.32 21.12 -18.08
C CYS A 192 7.39 21.30 -16.56
N VAL A 193 7.25 22.54 -16.07
CA VAL A 193 7.25 22.85 -14.63
C VAL A 193 6.10 22.16 -13.90
N SER A 194 4.89 22.15 -14.49
CA SER A 194 3.75 21.45 -13.91
C SER A 194 4.00 19.94 -13.77
N ASN A 195 4.70 19.33 -14.73
CA ASN A 195 5.06 17.92 -14.65
C ASN A 195 6.13 17.67 -13.58
N CYS A 196 7.12 18.55 -13.42
CA CYS A 196 8.11 18.47 -12.35
C CYS A 196 7.45 18.48 -10.96
N ASN A 197 6.50 19.38 -10.73
CA ASN A 197 5.75 19.45 -9.47
C ASN A 197 4.98 18.16 -9.20
N ARG A 198 4.41 17.56 -10.26
CA ARG A 198 3.67 16.31 -10.14
C ARG A 198 4.58 15.12 -9.85
N VAL A 199 5.75 15.04 -10.49
CA VAL A 199 6.74 13.97 -10.29
C VAL A 199 7.33 14.03 -8.88
N ALA A 200 7.61 15.22 -8.34
CA ALA A 200 8.11 15.38 -6.98
C ALA A 200 7.15 14.78 -5.93
N LEU A 201 5.83 14.90 -6.13
CA LEU A 201 4.82 14.30 -5.25
C LEU A 201 4.82 12.77 -5.26
N TYR A 202 5.31 12.14 -6.33
CA TYR A 202 5.35 10.68 -6.45
C TYR A 202 6.68 10.06 -6.02
N HIS A 203 7.79 10.80 -6.08
CA HIS A 203 9.10 10.28 -5.67
C HIS A 203 9.27 10.21 -4.16
N GLY A 204 8.66 11.12 -3.40
CA GLY A 204 8.67 11.03 -1.93
C GLY A 204 7.70 9.99 -1.37
N LYS A 205 7.51 8.85 -2.06
CA LYS A 205 6.63 7.73 -1.66
C LYS A 205 7.26 6.35 -1.90
N ARG A 206 8.47 6.28 -2.47
CA ARG A 206 9.02 5.02 -3.00
C ARG A 206 10.24 4.51 -2.24
N ASP A 207 10.88 5.36 -1.43
CA ASP A 207 12.18 5.06 -0.83
C ASP A 207 12.10 4.75 0.68
N GLU A 208 10.90 4.53 1.24
CA GLU A 208 10.69 4.32 2.70
C GLU A 208 10.11 2.92 3.03
N VAL A 209 10.20 1.94 2.12
CA VAL A 209 9.67 0.56 2.35
C VAL A 209 10.77 -0.47 2.65
N GLU A 210 12.00 -0.03 2.88
CA GLU A 210 13.08 -0.89 3.40
C GLU A 210 13.53 -0.29 4.74
N ASP A 211 13.34 -1.05 5.82
CA ASP A 211 13.72 -0.79 7.23
C ASP A 211 12.59 -0.37 8.19
N PHE A 212 11.66 -1.27 8.50
CA PHE A 212 11.03 -1.32 9.85
C PHE A 212 10.66 -2.77 10.21
N SER A 213 11.59 -3.43 10.91
CA SER A 213 11.33 -4.60 11.75
C SER A 213 11.50 -4.19 13.21
N ALA A 214 10.53 -4.58 14.05
CA ALA A 214 10.43 -4.38 15.50
C ALA A 214 9.99 -2.96 15.94
N GLU A 215 8.74 -2.82 16.36
CA GLU A 215 8.34 -2.84 17.78
C GLU A 215 6.81 -2.72 17.89
N GLU A 216 6.27 -3.41 18.88
CA GLU A 216 4.87 -3.66 19.18
C GLU A 216 4.41 -2.77 20.34
N GLU A 217 3.09 -2.54 20.41
CA GLU A 217 2.27 -2.09 21.56
C GLU A 217 1.88 -0.60 21.77
N VAL A 218 0.59 -0.48 22.15
CA VAL A 218 -0.17 0.58 22.83
C VAL A 218 -0.68 1.78 22.01
N ALA A 219 -1.99 1.76 21.67
CA ALA A 219 -2.90 2.91 21.87
C ALA A 219 -4.37 2.57 21.52
N GLU A 220 -5.14 2.08 22.51
CA GLU A 220 -6.60 1.95 22.42
C GLU A 220 -7.33 2.95 23.33
N VAL A 221 -7.07 4.26 23.21
CA VAL A 221 -7.94 5.31 23.81
C VAL A 221 -7.89 6.59 22.95
N GLY A 222 -8.59 6.60 21.80
CA GLY A 222 -8.60 7.82 20.95
C GLY A 222 -9.76 7.95 19.97
N MET A 223 -10.70 7.01 19.97
CA MET A 223 -11.73 6.90 18.92
C MET A 223 -12.99 7.74 19.21
N GLU A 224 -13.29 8.07 20.47
CA GLU A 224 -14.57 8.71 20.81
C GLU A 224 -14.57 10.25 20.68
N LYS A 225 -13.40 10.90 20.72
CA LYS A 225 -13.28 12.37 20.61
C LYS A 225 -13.21 12.87 19.15
N ARG A 226 -12.84 12.01 18.20
CA ARG A 226 -12.74 12.35 16.76
C ARG A 226 -14.10 12.46 16.06
N SER A 227 -15.14 11.80 16.58
CA SER A 227 -16.50 11.87 16.03
C SER A 227 -17.11 13.26 16.25
N ARG A 228 -17.01 13.82 17.45
CA ARG A 228 -17.63 15.11 17.81
C ARG A 228 -17.06 16.31 17.08
N ALA A 229 -15.74 16.35 16.86
CA ALA A 229 -15.11 17.42 16.07
C ALA A 229 -15.49 17.31 14.57
N ARG A 230 -15.59 16.08 14.05
CA ARG A 230 -15.98 15.80 12.66
C ARG A 230 -17.46 16.16 12.41
N ASP A 231 -18.33 15.92 13.40
CA ASP A 231 -19.75 16.30 13.34
C ASP A 231 -19.96 17.82 13.40
N CYS A 232 -19.18 18.54 14.22
CA CYS A 232 -19.20 20.01 14.27
C CYS A 232 -18.80 20.62 12.92
N HIS A 233 -17.76 20.06 12.29
CA HIS A 233 -17.25 20.55 11.01
C HIS A 233 -18.23 20.30 9.87
N GLN A 234 -18.87 19.12 9.83
CA GLN A 234 -19.92 18.81 8.85
C GLN A 234 -21.13 19.74 8.95
N GLN A 235 -21.54 20.11 10.17
CA GLN A 235 -22.64 21.06 10.37
C GLN A 235 -22.31 22.47 9.87
N CYS A 236 -21.04 22.90 9.92
CA CYS A 236 -20.63 24.19 9.37
C CYS A 236 -20.56 24.20 7.83
N PHE A 237 -20.24 23.07 7.18
CA PHE A 237 -20.15 22.98 5.71
C PHE A 237 -21.47 23.16 4.96
N GLY A 238 -22.62 23.00 5.64
CA GLY A 238 -23.94 23.25 5.05
C GLY A 238 -24.27 24.75 4.87
N LYS A 239 -23.47 25.66 5.45
CA LYS A 239 -23.71 27.11 5.36
C LYS A 239 -22.95 27.72 4.18
N ARG A 240 -23.57 28.67 3.48
CA ARG A 240 -22.92 29.39 2.37
C ARG A 240 -21.70 30.16 2.91
N PRO A 241 -20.60 30.25 2.13
CA PRO A 241 -19.41 30.99 2.54
C PRO A 241 -19.78 32.45 2.88
N GLY A 242 -19.50 32.85 4.11
CA GLY A 242 -19.85 34.16 4.66
C GLY A 242 -19.40 34.32 6.12
N PRO A 243 -19.72 35.45 6.77
CA PRO A 243 -19.31 35.74 8.16
C PRO A 243 -19.75 34.67 9.16
N ASP A 244 -20.91 34.06 8.91
CA ASP A 244 -21.49 33.01 9.73
C ASP A 244 -20.72 31.68 9.62
N PHE A 245 -20.12 31.40 8.46
CA PHE A 245 -19.28 30.22 8.25
C PHE A 245 -17.96 30.35 9.04
N GLN A 246 -17.32 31.52 8.97
CA GLN A 246 -16.08 31.77 9.69
C GLN A 246 -16.31 31.71 11.21
N SER A 247 -17.42 32.25 11.71
CA SER A 247 -17.77 32.21 13.14
C SER A 247 -18.06 30.77 13.62
N CYS A 248 -18.76 29.96 12.82
CA CYS A 248 -19.01 28.55 13.09
C CYS A 248 -17.70 27.74 13.16
N HIS A 249 -16.84 27.93 12.15
CA HIS A 249 -15.55 27.24 12.06
C HIS A 249 -14.62 27.61 13.22
N HIS A 250 -14.59 28.88 13.62
CA HIS A 250 -13.77 29.34 14.74
C HIS A 250 -14.27 28.79 16.08
N GLY A 251 -15.59 28.65 16.25
CA GLY A 251 -16.21 28.03 17.43
C GLY A 251 -15.87 26.55 17.58
N CYS A 252 -15.95 25.76 16.50
CA CYS A 252 -15.55 24.34 16.54
C CYS A 252 -14.06 24.15 16.87
N MET A 253 -13.18 25.04 16.38
CA MET A 253 -11.74 25.01 16.66
C MET A 253 -11.41 25.40 18.12
N ALA A 254 -12.21 26.27 18.74
CA ALA A 254 -12.01 26.70 20.12
C ALA A 254 -12.49 25.66 21.14
N ALA A 255 -13.58 24.93 20.83
CA ALA A 255 -14.12 23.87 21.68
C ALA A 255 -13.17 22.66 21.81
N GLY A 256 -12.32 22.41 20.81
CA GLY A 256 -11.31 21.34 20.86
C GLY A 256 -10.03 21.70 21.61
N LYS A 257 -9.91 22.91 22.18
CA LYS A 257 -8.65 23.43 22.75
C LYS A 257 -8.73 23.92 24.20
N ARG A 258 -9.89 23.90 24.86
CA ARG A 258 -9.99 24.36 26.25
C ARG A 258 -10.65 23.29 27.11
N ASN A 259 -9.87 22.89 28.13
CA ASN A 259 -10.16 21.93 29.20
C ASN A 259 -9.76 20.50 28.82
N GLU A 260 -8.64 20.02 29.38
CA GLU A 260 -8.29 18.59 29.64
C GLU A 260 -6.76 18.34 29.68
N VAL A 261 -5.89 19.33 29.43
CA VAL A 261 -4.43 19.12 29.56
C VAL A 261 -3.97 19.16 31.03
N GLU A 262 -4.68 19.89 31.90
CA GLU A 262 -4.27 20.01 33.32
C GLU A 262 -4.73 18.82 34.19
N ASP A 263 -5.69 17.99 33.74
CA ASP A 263 -6.18 16.85 34.53
C ASP A 263 -5.49 15.52 34.15
N LEU A 264 -4.91 15.40 32.94
CA LEU A 264 -4.24 14.18 32.49
C LEU A 264 -2.80 14.05 33.00
N GLU A 265 -2.10 15.18 33.24
CA GLU A 265 -0.77 15.13 33.87
C GLU A 265 -0.83 14.63 35.32
N ALA A 266 -1.95 14.80 36.01
CA ALA A 266 -2.14 14.33 37.39
C ALA A 266 -2.42 12.83 37.48
N GLU A 267 -3.18 12.24 36.54
CA GLU A 267 -3.43 10.80 36.50
C GLU A 267 -2.22 9.99 36.00
N GLU A 268 -1.36 10.57 35.15
CA GLU A 268 -0.14 9.91 34.70
C GLU A 268 0.93 9.82 35.79
N GLU A 269 1.03 10.82 36.68
CA GLU A 269 1.96 10.83 37.81
C GLU A 269 1.57 9.79 38.88
N GLU A 270 0.26 9.59 39.13
CA GLU A 270 -0.24 8.60 40.09
C GLU A 270 -0.02 7.14 39.62
N LEU A 271 -0.17 6.87 38.32
CA LEU A 271 0.09 5.55 37.73
C LEU A 271 1.59 5.18 37.69
N GLN A 272 2.47 6.17 37.55
CA GLN A 272 3.92 5.93 37.62
C GLN A 272 4.40 5.61 39.05
N GLU A 273 3.77 6.20 40.09
CA GLU A 273 4.10 5.87 41.48
C GLU A 273 3.62 4.46 41.88
N GLU A 274 2.46 4.00 41.41
CA GLU A 274 1.98 2.64 41.68
C GLU A 274 2.84 1.55 41.00
N ALA A 275 3.33 1.82 39.79
CA ALA A 275 4.21 0.90 39.06
C ALA A 275 5.61 0.76 39.70
N PHE A 276 6.06 1.75 40.47
CA PHE A 276 7.37 1.72 41.13
C PHE A 276 7.35 1.02 42.50
N LEU A 277 6.15 0.78 43.06
CA LEU A 277 5.95 0.17 44.38
C LEU A 277 5.45 -1.28 44.33
N ALA A 278 5.13 -1.81 43.15
CA ALA A 278 4.76 -3.21 42.91
C ALA A 278 5.97 -4.08 42.53
#